data_AF-A0AAW9BE13-F1
#
_entry.id   AF-A0AAW9BE13-F1
#
_cell.length_a   1.000
_cell.length_b   1.000
_cell.length_c   1.000
_cell.angle_alpha   90.00
_cell.angle_beta   90.00
_cell.angle_gamma   90.00
#
_symmetry.space_group_name_H-M   'P 1'
#
loop_
_entity.id
_entity.type
_entity.pdbx_description
1 polymer ?
#
loop_
_entity_poly.entity_id
_entity_poly.type
_entity_poly.pdbx_seq_one_letter_code
_entity_poly.pdbx_strand_id
1 'polypeptide(L)'
;MTWGEEHGWHPHTHELWCIDKEINRDRLSAYLKAKFKAKRHAERLERLLSAEPTEVFEELLLERWEACCERAGLMLKPDGTPVSLDAFRQHALDIKHGVSVGDYLAKQDDSRHWGVDREMAKGSTKKGKKKGIHPFGFLSRFAETGDGVWSGRWLEYSEAIDGKRRLYWSPELKERVGLSEKTDEEIAAEQDDHAVIVYQMLDGEWRKARHNVPRVLAA
;
A
#
# COMPACT_ATOMS: atom_id res chain seq x y z
N MET A 1 -2.74 1.49 -4.27
CA MET A 1 -3.33 2.68 -4.91
C MET A 1 -4.76 2.39 -5.35
N THR A 2 -5.69 3.30 -5.10
CA THR A 2 -7.12 3.20 -5.50
C THR A 2 -7.61 4.52 -6.07
N TRP A 3 -8.72 4.52 -6.79
CA TRP A 3 -9.30 5.73 -7.38
C TRP A 3 -10.77 5.93 -6.97
N GLY A 4 -11.16 7.15 -6.66
CA GLY A 4 -12.54 7.54 -6.35
C GLY A 4 -13.03 8.70 -7.23
N GLU A 5 -14.34 8.74 -7.51
CA GLU A 5 -14.94 9.78 -8.37
C GLU A 5 -14.82 11.19 -7.78
N GLU A 6 -14.97 11.33 -6.46
CA GLU A 6 -14.99 12.63 -5.79
C GLU A 6 -13.58 13.21 -5.51
N HIS A 7 -12.59 12.34 -5.36
CA HIS A 7 -11.29 12.71 -4.80
C HIS A 7 -10.09 12.23 -5.63
N GLY A 8 -10.35 11.54 -6.75
CA GLY A 8 -9.30 11.09 -7.67
C GLY A 8 -8.45 9.96 -7.10
N TRP A 9 -7.13 10.06 -7.29
CA TRP A 9 -6.18 9.03 -6.90
C TRP A 9 -5.86 9.06 -5.40
N HIS A 10 -5.93 7.89 -4.77
CA HIS A 10 -5.56 7.65 -3.39
C HIS A 10 -4.36 6.68 -3.32
N PRO A 11 -3.13 7.21 -3.32
CA PRO A 11 -1.95 6.40 -3.05
C PRO A 11 -1.89 6.05 -1.55
N HIS A 12 -1.39 4.86 -1.26
CA HIS A 12 -1.06 4.40 0.08
C HIS A 12 0.18 3.53 0.00
N THR A 13 0.99 3.54 1.05
CA THR A 13 2.08 2.59 1.26
C THR A 13 1.69 1.60 2.35
N HIS A 14 2.18 0.37 2.22
CA HIS A 14 2.18 -0.59 3.31
C HIS A 14 3.63 -0.75 3.76
N GLU A 15 3.89 -0.52 5.03
CA GLU A 15 5.24 -0.53 5.58
C GLU A 15 5.30 -1.42 6.81
N LEU A 16 6.34 -2.24 6.90
CA LEU A 16 6.64 -3.05 8.07
C LEU A 16 7.93 -2.52 8.70
N TRP A 17 7.84 -2.14 9.97
CA TRP A 17 8.92 -1.52 10.71
C TRP A 17 9.40 -2.48 11.80
N CYS A 18 10.62 -2.99 11.67
CA CYS A 18 11.27 -3.79 12.71
C CYS A 18 12.10 -2.85 13.59
N ILE A 19 11.60 -2.58 14.80
CA ILE A 19 12.24 -1.68 15.77
C ILE A 19 12.44 -2.40 17.10
N ASP A 20 13.40 -1.92 17.89
CA ASP A 20 13.57 -2.40 19.26
C ASP A 20 12.29 -2.14 20.05
N LYS A 21 11.90 -3.10 20.90
CA LYS A 21 10.69 -3.03 21.71
C LYS A 21 10.71 -1.82 22.66
N GLU A 22 11.89 -1.48 23.16
CA GLU A 22 12.09 -0.35 24.07
C GLU A 22 12.70 0.83 23.31
N ILE A 23 11.97 1.94 23.26
CA ILE A 23 12.47 3.18 22.67
C ILE A 23 13.41 3.84 23.67
N ASN A 24 14.66 4.07 23.25
CA ASN A 24 15.62 4.83 24.03
C ASN A 24 15.16 6.30 24.14
N ARG A 25 14.60 6.67 25.30
CA ARG A 25 14.07 8.01 25.57
C ARG A 25 15.13 9.11 25.50
N ASP A 26 16.37 8.82 25.87
CA ASP A 26 17.46 9.81 25.80
C ASP A 26 17.79 10.14 24.35
N ARG A 27 17.87 9.12 23.49
CA ARG A 27 18.09 9.28 22.05
C ARG A 27 16.94 10.03 21.39
N LEU A 28 15.69 9.68 21.73
CA LEU A 28 14.52 10.39 21.23
C LEU A 28 14.53 11.87 21.67
N SER A 29 14.81 12.13 22.95
CA SER A 29 14.87 13.48 23.49
C SER A 29 15.96 14.32 22.84
N ALA A 30 17.15 13.75 22.63
CA ALA A 30 18.25 14.40 21.93
C ALA A 30 17.86 14.76 20.49
N TYR A 31 17.21 13.85 19.77
CA TYR A 31 16.69 14.10 18.44
C TYR A 31 15.64 15.22 18.42
N LEU A 32 14.66 15.20 19.31
CA LEU A 32 13.61 16.21 19.39
C LEU A 32 14.19 17.61 19.67
N LYS A 33 15.12 17.72 20.64
CA LYS A 33 15.82 18.97 20.96
C LYS A 33 16.61 19.50 19.77
N ALA A 34 17.28 18.63 19.02
CA ALA A 34 18.02 19.02 17.82
C ALA A 34 17.08 19.48 16.69
N LYS A 35 16.00 18.74 16.43
CA LYS A 35 15.03 19.03 15.36
C LYS A 35 14.24 20.31 15.64
N PHE A 36 13.80 20.52 16.87
CA PHE A 36 12.92 21.61 17.28
C PHE A 36 13.64 22.69 18.10
N LYS A 37 14.92 22.96 17.81
CA LYS A 37 15.76 23.91 18.55
C LYS A 37 15.31 25.38 18.48
N ALA A 38 14.53 25.75 17.47
CA ALA A 38 14.11 27.14 17.26
C ALA A 38 13.05 27.55 18.29
N LYS A 39 13.16 28.77 18.83
CA LYS A 39 12.28 29.29 19.91
C LYS A 39 10.78 29.15 19.60
N ARG A 40 10.39 29.28 18.33
CA ARG A 40 8.99 29.11 17.88
C ARG A 40 8.39 27.71 18.15
N HIS A 41 9.24 26.72 18.42
CA HIS A 41 8.82 25.35 18.70
C HIS A 41 8.88 25.00 20.19
N ALA A 42 9.13 25.95 21.09
CA ALA A 42 9.33 25.68 22.52
C ALA A 42 8.16 24.88 23.14
N GLU A 43 6.92 25.35 22.96
CA GLU A 43 5.72 24.68 23.48
C GLU A 43 5.53 23.28 22.87
N ARG A 44 5.76 23.14 21.55
CA ARG A 44 5.68 21.85 20.87
C ARG A 44 6.73 20.87 21.40
N LEU A 45 7.96 21.34 21.59
CA LEU A 45 9.05 20.53 22.10
C LEU A 45 8.77 20.05 23.53
N GLU A 46 8.26 20.93 24.39
CA GLU A 46 7.87 20.58 25.76
C GLU A 46 6.78 19.50 25.79
N ARG A 47 5.73 19.65 24.97
CA ARG A 47 4.69 18.63 24.82
C ARG A 47 5.27 17.30 24.33
N LEU A 48 6.09 17.32 23.27
CA LEU A 48 6.66 16.10 22.69
C LEU A 48 7.63 15.38 23.63
N LEU A 49 8.39 16.10 24.44
CA LEU A 49 9.28 15.51 25.45
C LEU A 49 8.51 14.85 26.60
N SER A 50 7.27 15.26 26.82
CA SER A 50 6.40 14.76 27.89
C SER A 50 5.44 13.65 27.40
N ALA A 51 5.32 13.46 26.10
CA ALA A 51 4.42 12.48 25.47
C ALA A 51 5.00 11.07 25.48
N GLU A 52 4.14 10.08 25.20
CA GLU A 52 4.63 8.70 25.03
C GLU A 52 5.40 8.55 23.72
N PRO A 53 6.48 7.75 23.68
CA PRO A 53 7.31 7.61 22.48
C PRO A 53 6.54 7.18 21.23
N THR A 54 5.49 6.37 21.38
CA THR A 54 4.59 5.96 20.29
C THR A 54 3.80 7.14 19.74
N GLU A 55 3.24 8.00 20.58
CA GLU A 55 2.52 9.22 20.16
C GLU A 55 3.45 10.17 19.41
N VAL A 56 4.67 10.34 19.91
CA VAL A 56 5.70 11.14 19.24
C VAL A 56 6.02 10.55 17.86
N PHE A 57 6.15 9.24 17.76
CA PHE A 57 6.42 8.55 16.49
C PHE A 57 5.29 8.79 15.48
N GLU A 58 4.03 8.60 15.88
CA GLU A 58 2.87 8.80 15.02
C GLU A 58 2.76 10.24 14.51
N GLU A 59 2.98 11.23 15.38
CA GLU A 59 2.96 12.64 14.97
C GLU A 59 4.07 12.96 13.97
N LEU A 60 5.29 12.47 14.20
CA LEU A 60 6.41 12.69 13.29
C LEU A 60 6.21 11.99 11.95
N LEU A 61 5.59 10.80 11.95
CA LEU A 61 5.24 10.07 10.75
C LEU A 61 4.14 10.80 9.97
N LEU A 62 3.13 11.33 10.66
CA LEU A 62 2.05 12.10 10.07
C LEU A 62 2.58 13.36 9.37
N GLU A 63 3.43 14.12 10.05
CA GLU A 63 4.09 15.30 9.48
C GLU A 63 4.88 14.94 8.21
N ARG A 64 5.58 13.81 8.22
CA ARG A 64 6.35 13.35 7.07
C ARG A 64 5.46 12.92 5.90
N TRP A 65 4.36 12.22 6.19
CA TRP A 65 3.41 11.80 5.17
C TRP A 65 2.68 12.99 4.56
N GLU A 66 2.24 13.95 5.37
CA GLU A 66 1.62 15.21 4.91
C GLU A 66 2.55 15.96 3.94
N ALA A 67 3.83 16.13 4.30
CA ALA A 67 4.82 16.77 3.44
C ALA A 67 5.11 15.99 2.13
N CYS A 68 4.93 14.66 2.13
CA CYS A 68 5.00 13.86 0.90
C CYS A 68 3.78 14.12 0.01
N CYS A 69 2.57 14.11 0.58
CA CYS A 69 1.33 14.40 -0.14
C CYS A 69 1.31 15.81 -0.73
N GLU A 70 1.78 16.81 0.02
CA GLU A 70 1.87 18.19 -0.46
C GLU A 70 2.82 18.31 -1.65
N ARG A 71 4.03 17.76 -1.56
CA ARG A 71 5.00 17.77 -2.67
C ARG A 71 4.52 17.01 -3.90
N ALA A 72 3.68 15.98 -3.70
CA ALA A 72 3.07 15.22 -4.77
C ALA A 72 1.82 15.89 -5.37
N GLY A 73 1.39 17.04 -4.84
CA GLY A 73 0.19 17.74 -5.30
C GLY A 73 -1.13 17.09 -4.88
N LEU A 74 -1.11 16.21 -3.88
CA LEU A 74 -2.27 15.43 -3.42
C LEU A 74 -3.14 16.18 -2.40
N MET A 75 -2.75 17.40 -2.03
CA MET A 75 -3.50 18.25 -1.10
C MET A 75 -4.53 19.14 -1.81
N LEU A 76 -4.82 18.85 -3.08
CA LEU A 76 -5.85 19.47 -3.90
C LEU A 76 -6.80 18.39 -4.44
N LYS A 77 -8.09 18.71 -4.46
CA LYS A 77 -9.12 17.89 -5.11
C LYS A 77 -9.06 18.06 -6.63
N PRO A 78 -9.73 17.19 -7.41
CA PRO A 78 -9.77 17.31 -8.87
C PRO A 78 -10.32 18.66 -9.39
N ASP A 79 -11.16 19.34 -8.61
CA ASP A 79 -11.70 20.67 -8.94
C ASP A 79 -10.78 21.84 -8.54
N GLY A 80 -9.58 21.55 -8.01
CA GLY A 80 -8.60 22.53 -7.56
C GLY A 80 -8.84 23.08 -6.15
N THR A 81 -9.90 22.64 -5.45
CA THR A 81 -10.14 23.05 -4.06
C THR A 81 -9.20 22.30 -3.10
N PRO A 82 -8.79 22.91 -1.97
CA PRO A 82 -7.90 22.23 -1.02
C PRO A 82 -8.60 21.07 -0.31
N VAL A 83 -7.82 20.03 -0.01
CA VAL A 83 -8.25 18.95 0.88
C VAL A 83 -8.31 19.50 2.31
N SER A 84 -9.35 19.11 3.08
CA SER A 84 -9.42 19.45 4.50
C SER A 84 -8.31 18.73 5.26
N LEU A 85 -7.41 19.50 5.88
CA LEU A 85 -6.28 18.98 6.66
C LEU A 85 -6.76 18.11 7.83
N ASP A 86 -7.85 18.48 8.50
CA ASP A 86 -8.38 17.71 9.62
C ASP A 86 -8.92 16.35 9.15
N ALA A 87 -9.69 16.35 8.05
CA ALA A 87 -10.20 15.11 7.47
C ALA A 87 -9.07 14.22 6.92
N PHE A 88 -8.03 14.83 6.33
CA PHE A 88 -6.83 14.12 5.90
C PHE A 88 -6.13 13.45 7.09
N ARG A 89 -5.81 14.22 8.14
CA ARG A 89 -5.06 13.72 9.31
C ARG A 89 -5.78 12.60 10.06
N GLN A 90 -7.12 12.61 10.10
CA GLN A 90 -7.92 11.53 10.69
C GLN A 90 -7.80 10.17 9.97
N HIS A 91 -7.41 10.18 8.70
CA HIS A 91 -7.36 8.97 7.85
C HIS A 91 -5.99 8.74 7.21
N ALA A 92 -5.01 9.57 7.56
CA ALA A 92 -3.68 9.58 6.97
C ALA A 92 -2.83 8.37 7.37
N LEU A 93 -3.03 7.87 8.60
CA LEU A 93 -2.25 6.78 9.18
C LEU A 93 -3.18 5.72 9.79
N ASP A 94 -2.85 4.44 9.57
CA ASP A 94 -3.41 3.28 10.26
C ASP A 94 -2.24 2.44 10.77
N ILE A 95 -1.99 2.49 12.08
CA ILE A 95 -0.77 1.94 12.71
C ILE A 95 -1.16 0.88 13.73
N LYS A 96 -0.46 -0.24 13.69
CA LYS A 96 -0.60 -1.34 14.64
C LYS A 96 0.73 -1.58 15.33
N HIS A 97 0.77 -1.32 16.64
CA HIS A 97 1.94 -1.55 17.48
C HIS A 97 1.96 -2.97 18.03
N GLY A 98 3.15 -3.50 18.32
CA GLY A 98 3.32 -4.76 19.04
C GLY A 98 2.76 -5.99 18.33
N VAL A 99 2.64 -5.96 17.00
CA VAL A 99 2.14 -7.07 16.18
C VAL A 99 3.07 -8.27 16.38
N SER A 100 2.55 -9.38 16.89
CA SER A 100 3.33 -10.60 17.02
C SER A 100 3.52 -11.27 15.66
N VAL A 101 4.56 -12.08 15.51
CA VAL A 101 4.73 -12.91 14.30
C VAL A 101 3.50 -13.81 14.09
N GLY A 102 2.82 -14.21 15.17
CA GLY A 102 1.55 -14.94 15.12
C GLY A 102 0.38 -14.10 14.57
N ASP A 103 0.28 -12.81 14.88
CA ASP A 103 -0.75 -11.94 14.28
C ASP A 103 -0.50 -11.71 12.77
N TYR A 104 0.74 -11.94 12.33
CA TYR A 104 1.19 -11.87 10.94
C TYR A 104 1.01 -13.22 10.19
N LEU A 105 1.37 -14.34 10.82
CA LEU A 105 1.32 -15.71 10.27
C LEU A 105 -0.01 -16.45 10.50
N ALA A 106 -0.73 -16.22 11.60
CA ALA A 106 -2.01 -16.87 11.89
C ALA A 106 -3.16 -16.39 10.98
N LYS A 107 -2.87 -15.52 10.02
CA LYS A 107 -3.76 -15.20 8.90
C LYS A 107 -3.49 -16.02 7.64
N GLN A 108 -2.62 -17.03 7.74
CA GLN A 108 -2.30 -17.95 6.65
C GLN A 108 -3.21 -19.19 6.66
N ASP A 109 -3.79 -19.56 7.80
CA ASP A 109 -4.49 -20.85 7.98
C ASP A 109 -6.03 -20.79 8.02
N ASP A 110 -6.64 -19.61 8.08
CA ASP A 110 -8.10 -19.52 8.13
C ASP A 110 -8.64 -18.77 6.91
N SER A 111 -9.36 -19.49 6.06
CA SER A 111 -10.05 -19.02 4.84
C SER A 111 -10.99 -17.81 5.03
N ARG A 112 -11.16 -17.36 6.28
CA ARG A 112 -11.98 -16.22 6.69
C ARG A 112 -11.19 -15.00 7.16
N HIS A 113 -9.86 -15.08 7.30
CA HIS A 113 -9.03 -14.00 7.84
C HIS A 113 -7.88 -13.62 6.90
N TRP A 114 -8.08 -12.50 6.21
CA TRP A 114 -7.22 -11.92 5.16
C TRP A 114 -5.86 -11.44 5.72
N GLY A 115 -4.76 -12.13 5.37
CA GLY A 115 -3.39 -11.89 5.83
C GLY A 115 -2.69 -10.61 5.36
N VAL A 116 -1.70 -10.18 6.15
CA VAL A 116 -0.86 -8.96 5.91
C VAL A 116 0.21 -9.22 4.85
N ASP A 117 0.70 -10.44 4.75
CA ASP A 117 1.52 -10.98 3.66
C ASP A 117 0.83 -10.79 2.30
N ARG A 118 -0.47 -11.13 2.19
CA ARG A 118 -1.29 -10.86 1.00
C ARG A 118 -1.70 -9.40 0.87
N GLU A 119 -1.76 -8.62 1.94
CA GLU A 119 -1.96 -7.16 1.87
C GLU A 119 -0.76 -6.45 1.25
N MET A 120 0.45 -6.88 1.58
CA MET A 120 1.68 -6.38 0.98
C MET A 120 1.93 -6.94 -0.43
N ALA A 121 1.61 -8.23 -0.69
CA ALA A 121 1.96 -8.91 -1.95
C ALA A 121 0.80 -9.04 -2.98
N LYS A 122 -0.47 -9.03 -2.56
CA LYS A 122 -1.67 -9.26 -3.43
C LYS A 122 -2.70 -8.13 -3.37
N GLY A 123 -2.24 -6.87 -3.34
CA GLY A 123 -3.12 -5.69 -3.42
C GLY A 123 -4.08 -5.68 -4.64
N SER A 124 -3.74 -6.42 -5.71
CA SER A 124 -4.51 -6.50 -6.96
C SER A 124 -5.87 -7.20 -6.87
N THR A 125 -6.13 -7.98 -5.82
CA THR A 125 -7.29 -8.90 -5.77
C THR A 125 -8.51 -8.35 -5.01
N LYS A 126 -8.43 -7.18 -4.36
CA LYS A 126 -9.55 -6.62 -3.59
C LYS A 126 -10.63 -6.06 -4.53
N LYS A 127 -11.79 -6.72 -4.62
CA LYS A 127 -13.02 -6.14 -5.22
C LYS A 127 -13.39 -4.88 -4.42
N GLY A 128 -13.30 -3.71 -5.06
CA GLY A 128 -13.62 -2.44 -4.42
C GLY A 128 -15.06 -2.42 -3.92
N LYS A 129 -15.26 -2.43 -2.59
CA LYS A 129 -16.57 -2.15 -1.98
C LYS A 129 -16.66 -0.64 -1.71
N LYS A 130 -17.66 0.01 -2.30
CA LYS A 130 -18.21 1.37 -2.03
C LYS A 130 -17.26 2.58 -1.89
N LYS A 131 -15.94 2.44 -1.74
CA LYS A 131 -15.02 3.52 -1.34
C LYS A 131 -13.81 3.75 -2.27
N GLY A 132 -13.75 3.06 -3.41
CA GLY A 132 -12.67 3.24 -4.36
C GLY A 132 -12.54 2.03 -5.27
N ILE A 133 -12.11 2.28 -6.50
CA ILE A 133 -11.91 1.28 -7.53
C ILE A 133 -10.42 0.97 -7.57
N HIS A 134 -10.07 -0.31 -7.37
CA HIS A 134 -8.72 -0.78 -7.62
C HIS A 134 -8.44 -0.70 -9.14
N PRO A 135 -7.23 -0.33 -9.59
CA PRO A 135 -6.89 -0.19 -11.02
C PRO A 135 -7.37 -1.32 -11.95
N PHE A 136 -7.18 -2.59 -11.58
CA PHE A 136 -7.71 -3.73 -12.36
C PHE A 136 -9.24 -3.75 -12.50
N GLY A 137 -9.97 -3.13 -11.57
CA GLY A 137 -11.41 -2.93 -11.66
C GLY A 137 -11.83 -2.00 -12.79
N PHE A 138 -10.94 -1.15 -13.30
CA PHE A 138 -11.24 -0.34 -14.49
C PHE A 138 -11.43 -1.20 -15.74
N LEU A 139 -10.63 -2.27 -15.88
CA LEU A 139 -10.78 -3.20 -17.01
C LEU A 139 -12.13 -3.91 -16.97
N SER A 140 -12.58 -4.32 -15.79
CA SER A 140 -13.92 -4.88 -15.60
C SER A 140 -15.02 -3.87 -15.95
N ARG A 141 -14.92 -2.65 -15.45
CA ARG A 141 -15.86 -1.56 -15.77
C ARG A 141 -15.91 -1.25 -17.26
N PHE A 142 -14.76 -1.19 -17.92
CA PHE A 142 -14.68 -0.99 -19.36
C PHE A 142 -15.36 -2.13 -20.13
N ALA A 143 -15.14 -3.38 -19.72
CA ALA A 143 -15.77 -4.53 -20.35
C ALA A 143 -17.30 -4.57 -20.17
N GLU A 144 -17.81 -4.02 -19.07
CA GLU A 144 -19.24 -3.93 -18.77
C GLU A 144 -19.93 -2.75 -19.48
N THR A 145 -19.30 -1.57 -19.49
CA THR A 145 -19.95 -0.34 -19.97
C THR A 145 -19.53 0.09 -21.37
N GLY A 146 -18.35 -0.32 -21.84
CA GLY A 146 -17.73 0.17 -23.07
C GLY A 146 -17.25 1.63 -23.00
N ASP A 147 -17.31 2.27 -21.84
CA ASP A 147 -16.96 3.68 -21.67
C ASP A 147 -15.44 3.88 -21.59
N GLY A 148 -14.90 4.61 -22.57
CA GLY A 148 -13.47 4.91 -22.71
C GLY A 148 -12.85 5.65 -21.53
N VAL A 149 -13.64 6.24 -20.64
CA VAL A 149 -13.13 6.81 -19.38
C VAL A 149 -12.39 5.74 -18.56
N TRP A 150 -12.87 4.49 -18.55
CA TRP A 150 -12.25 3.41 -17.79
C TRP A 150 -10.95 2.91 -18.41
N SER A 151 -10.87 2.83 -19.75
CA SER A 151 -9.62 2.49 -20.43
C SER A 151 -8.58 3.60 -20.27
N GLY A 152 -8.99 4.87 -20.32
CA GLY A 152 -8.11 6.02 -20.03
C GLY A 152 -7.48 5.94 -18.64
N ARG A 153 -8.26 5.66 -17.59
CA ARG A 153 -7.75 5.49 -16.22
C ARG A 153 -6.78 4.31 -16.07
N TRP A 154 -7.00 3.23 -16.83
CA TRP A 154 -6.07 2.10 -16.86
C TRP A 154 -4.73 2.48 -17.50
N LEU A 155 -4.76 3.24 -18.60
CA LEU A 155 -3.55 3.73 -19.26
C LEU A 155 -2.76 4.66 -18.33
N GLU A 156 -3.43 5.64 -17.72
CA GLU A 156 -2.82 6.55 -16.73
C GLU A 156 -2.14 5.77 -15.59
N TYR A 157 -2.84 4.78 -15.02
CA TYR A 157 -2.27 3.90 -14.00
C TYR A 157 -1.03 3.14 -14.49
N SER A 158 -1.14 2.56 -15.69
CA SER A 158 -0.09 1.69 -16.25
C SER A 158 1.17 2.49 -16.54
N GLU A 159 1.03 3.66 -17.15
CA GLU A 159 2.15 4.58 -17.42
C GLU A 159 2.82 5.07 -16.13
N ALA A 160 2.04 5.35 -15.08
CA ALA A 160 2.58 5.81 -13.81
C ALA A 160 3.35 4.72 -13.02
N ILE A 161 2.94 3.45 -13.17
CA ILE A 161 3.46 2.32 -12.38
C ILE A 161 4.52 1.52 -13.13
N ASP A 162 4.58 1.61 -14.46
CA ASP A 162 5.54 0.85 -15.24
C ASP A 162 7.00 1.16 -14.82
N GLY A 163 7.81 0.10 -14.72
CA GLY A 163 9.19 0.17 -14.24
C GLY A 163 9.38 0.62 -12.78
N LYS A 164 8.32 0.88 -12.01
CA LYS A 164 8.44 1.29 -10.61
C LYS A 164 8.62 0.09 -9.69
N ARG A 165 9.64 0.16 -8.84
CA ARG A 165 9.88 -0.84 -7.79
C ARG A 165 8.76 -0.80 -6.75
N ARG A 166 8.16 -1.96 -6.47
CA ARG A 166 6.98 -2.10 -5.59
C ARG A 166 7.32 -2.50 -4.16
N LEU A 167 8.42 -3.22 -3.97
CA LEU A 167 8.88 -3.69 -2.68
C LEU A 167 10.28 -3.15 -2.39
N TYR A 168 10.43 -2.54 -1.23
CA TYR A 168 11.69 -2.01 -0.73
C TYR A 168 12.07 -2.75 0.54
N TRP A 169 13.31 -3.23 0.58
CA TRP A 169 13.95 -3.74 1.76
C TRP A 169 14.94 -2.69 2.24
N SER A 170 15.02 -2.45 3.54
CA SER A 170 16.14 -1.67 4.06
C SER A 170 17.45 -2.39 3.73
N PRO A 171 18.55 -1.65 3.49
CA PRO A 171 19.86 -2.25 3.33
C PRO A 171 20.15 -3.23 4.46
N GLU A 172 20.76 -4.38 4.12
CA GLU A 172 21.13 -5.44 5.07
C GLU A 172 19.97 -6.16 5.78
N LEU A 173 18.69 -5.77 5.58
CA LEU A 173 17.59 -6.41 6.31
C LEU A 173 17.50 -7.91 6.01
N LYS A 174 17.59 -8.28 4.73
CA LYS A 174 17.57 -9.68 4.29
C LYS A 174 18.70 -10.49 4.92
N GLU A 175 19.91 -9.96 4.93
CA GLU A 175 21.06 -10.57 5.60
C GLU A 175 20.82 -10.75 7.10
N ARG A 176 20.32 -9.71 7.79
CA ARG A 176 20.02 -9.74 9.23
C ARG A 176 18.95 -10.76 9.59
N VAL A 177 18.02 -11.07 8.69
CA VAL A 177 16.99 -12.10 8.88
C VAL A 177 17.37 -13.46 8.28
N GLY A 178 18.60 -13.63 7.80
CA GLY A 178 19.11 -14.89 7.26
C GLY A 178 18.53 -15.28 5.89
N LEU A 179 17.99 -14.33 5.13
CA LEU A 179 17.52 -14.55 3.76
C LEU A 179 18.68 -14.34 2.78
N SER A 180 18.95 -15.35 1.97
CA SER A 180 19.88 -15.25 0.84
C SER A 180 19.29 -14.35 -0.25
N GLU A 181 20.09 -13.42 -0.77
CA GLU A 181 19.75 -12.73 -2.02
C GLU A 181 19.74 -13.76 -3.15
N LYS A 182 18.62 -13.85 -3.86
CA LYS A 182 18.50 -14.63 -5.10
C LYS A 182 18.56 -13.67 -6.27
N THR A 183 19.21 -14.08 -7.36
CA THR A 183 19.20 -13.29 -8.59
C THR A 183 17.82 -13.36 -9.26
N ASP A 184 17.54 -12.42 -10.16
CA ASP A 184 16.29 -12.43 -10.93
C ASP A 184 16.13 -13.74 -11.74
N GLU A 185 17.24 -14.31 -12.22
CA GLU A 185 17.27 -15.61 -12.91
C GLU A 185 16.94 -16.79 -11.98
N GLU A 186 17.47 -16.78 -10.74
CA GLU A 186 17.17 -17.81 -9.74
C GLU A 186 15.70 -17.75 -9.31
N ILE A 187 15.16 -16.55 -9.09
CA ILE A 187 13.74 -16.33 -8.77
C ILE A 187 12.83 -16.76 -9.93
N ALA A 188 13.22 -16.46 -11.18
CA ALA A 188 12.43 -16.85 -12.36
C ALA A 188 12.48 -18.37 -12.61
N ALA A 189 13.57 -19.04 -12.23
CA ALA A 189 13.72 -20.49 -12.32
C ALA A 189 12.99 -21.23 -11.19
N GLU A 190 12.80 -20.60 -10.03
CA GLU A 190 11.99 -21.12 -8.93
C GLU A 190 10.49 -21.12 -9.29
N GLN A 191 10.01 -22.27 -9.77
CA GLN A 191 8.58 -22.55 -9.89
C GLN A 191 8.00 -22.96 -8.53
N ASP A 192 7.61 -21.98 -7.71
CA ASP A 192 6.84 -22.25 -6.50
C ASP A 192 5.35 -22.56 -6.80
N ASP A 193 4.84 -22.12 -7.96
CA ASP A 193 3.48 -22.44 -8.41
C ASP A 193 3.53 -23.55 -9.47
N HIS A 194 3.13 -24.77 -9.10
CA HIS A 194 2.79 -25.82 -10.06
C HIS A 194 1.62 -25.37 -10.95
N ALA A 195 1.91 -24.62 -12.00
CA ALA A 195 0.94 -24.21 -13.01
C ALA A 195 0.95 -25.22 -14.15
N VAL A 196 -0.09 -26.04 -14.23
CA VAL A 196 -0.34 -26.88 -15.41
C VAL A 196 -1.07 -26.04 -16.44
N ILE A 197 -0.56 -25.97 -17.66
CA ILE A 197 -1.32 -25.40 -18.78
C ILE A 197 -2.48 -26.37 -19.06
N VAL A 198 -3.67 -26.03 -18.54
CA VAL A 198 -4.87 -26.85 -18.74
C VAL A 198 -5.47 -26.60 -20.12
N TYR A 199 -5.34 -25.39 -20.66
CA TYR A 199 -5.91 -25.01 -21.95
C TYR A 199 -5.28 -23.73 -22.50
N GLN A 200 -5.18 -23.63 -23.83
CA GLN A 200 -4.71 -22.44 -24.54
C GLN A 200 -5.79 -22.02 -25.54
N MET A 201 -6.21 -20.76 -25.50
CA MET A 201 -7.27 -20.22 -26.35
C MET A 201 -6.74 -19.14 -27.29
N LEU A 202 -7.25 -19.12 -28.52
CA LEU A 202 -7.11 -17.98 -29.43
C LEU A 202 -8.04 -16.84 -29.01
N ASP A 203 -7.72 -15.60 -29.40
CA ASP A 203 -8.46 -14.40 -28.96
C ASP A 203 -9.97 -14.44 -29.31
N GLY A 204 -10.32 -15.06 -30.43
CA GLY A 204 -11.72 -15.29 -30.81
C GLY A 204 -12.45 -16.31 -29.93
N GLU A 205 -11.74 -17.29 -29.39
CA GLU A 205 -12.27 -18.32 -28.48
C GLU A 205 -12.43 -17.75 -27.07
N TRP A 206 -11.46 -16.94 -26.62
CA TRP A 206 -11.56 -16.19 -25.36
C TRP A 206 -12.79 -15.30 -25.32
N ARG A 207 -13.09 -14.58 -26.41
CA ARG A 207 -14.30 -13.75 -26.54
C ARG A 207 -15.61 -14.53 -26.42
N LYS A 208 -15.64 -15.78 -26.88
CA LYS A 208 -16.80 -16.68 -26.73
C LYS A 208 -16.88 -17.31 -25.33
N ALA A 209 -15.75 -17.70 -24.76
CA ALA A 209 -15.66 -18.31 -23.44
C ALA A 209 -16.08 -17.33 -22.32
N ARG A 210 -15.63 -16.07 -22.39
CA ARG A 210 -16.00 -15.02 -21.40
C ARG A 210 -17.49 -14.70 -21.33
N HIS A 211 -18.26 -15.00 -22.37
CA HIS A 211 -19.72 -14.84 -22.38
C HIS A 211 -20.46 -16.08 -21.84
N ASN A 212 -19.78 -17.22 -21.68
CA ASN A 212 -20.38 -18.53 -21.37
C ASN A 212 -19.77 -19.19 -20.11
N VAL A 213 -19.12 -18.40 -19.24
CA VAL A 213 -18.27 -18.84 -18.11
C VAL A 213 -18.89 -19.91 -17.18
N PRO A 214 -20.21 -20.01 -16.93
CA PRO A 214 -20.72 -21.06 -16.04
C PRO A 214 -20.51 -22.49 -16.55
N ARG A 215 -20.26 -22.71 -17.84
CA ARG A 215 -20.35 -24.05 -18.44
C ARG A 215 -19.01 -24.78 -18.65
N VAL A 216 -17.89 -24.06 -18.68
CA VAL A 216 -16.56 -24.64 -18.97
C VAL A 216 -15.82 -25.09 -17.70
N LEU A 217 -16.19 -24.56 -16.53
CA LEU A 217 -15.58 -24.90 -15.24
C LEU A 217 -16.35 -25.98 -14.46
N ALA A 218 -17.35 -26.62 -15.08
CA ALA A 218 -18.26 -27.57 -14.45
C ALA A 218 -18.04 -29.03 -14.88
N ALA A 219 -16.89 -29.34 -15.52
CA ALA A 219 -16.52 -30.69 -15.93
C ALA A 219 -15.29 -31.17 -15.15
#